data_AF-A0A657K3Y3-F1
#
_entry.id   AF-A0A657K3Y3-F1
#
_cell.length_a   1.000
_cell.length_b   1.000
_cell.length_c   1.000
_cell.angle_alpha   90.00
_cell.angle_beta   90.00
_cell.angle_gamma   90.00
#
_symmetry.space_group_name_H-M   'P 1'
#
loop_
_entity.id
_entity.type
_entity.pdbx_description
1 polymer ?
#
loop_
_entity_poly.entity_id
_entity_poly.type
_entity_poly.pdbx_seq_one_letter_code
_entity_poly.pdbx_strand_id
1 'polypeptide(L)'
;MTSKKIIERLTLQDWYVECKTEHELALVLNACLDADIPWFSGTKASRFAPYLLASLIVISRQNHLFKRRIGFAYCASPCECEDIDITDWFFEELRSE
;
A
#
# COMPACT_ATOMS: atom_id res chain seq x y z
N MET A 1 -8.19 -12.68 3.91
CA MET A 1 -7.22 -12.98 4.99
C MET A 1 -5.89 -13.09 4.29
N THR A 2 -5.08 -12.06 4.41
CA THR A 2 -3.77 -11.94 3.80
C THR A 2 -2.76 -12.89 4.47
N SER A 3 -1.85 -13.50 3.71
CA SER A 3 -0.82 -14.37 4.29
C SER A 3 0.09 -13.63 5.27
N LYS A 4 0.64 -14.40 6.22
CA LYS A 4 1.63 -13.91 7.18
C LYS A 4 2.83 -13.26 6.49
N LYS A 5 3.28 -13.80 5.36
CA LYS A 5 4.45 -13.29 4.63
C LYS A 5 4.20 -11.88 4.09
N ILE A 6 3.01 -11.64 3.53
CA ILE A 6 2.61 -10.30 3.09
C ILE A 6 2.52 -9.36 4.30
N ILE A 7 1.85 -9.77 5.40
CA ILE A 7 1.73 -8.95 6.62
C ILE A 7 3.12 -8.55 7.18
N GLU A 8 4.04 -9.50 7.30
CA GLU A 8 5.40 -9.26 7.79
C GLU A 8 6.15 -8.27 6.89
N ARG A 9 6.07 -8.45 5.56
CA ARG A 9 6.71 -7.55 4.60
C ARG A 9 6.16 -6.13 4.70
N LEU A 10 4.84 -5.98 4.73
CA LEU A 10 4.17 -4.69 4.82
C LEU A 10 4.51 -3.94 6.12
N THR A 11 4.88 -4.65 7.20
CA THR A 11 5.17 -4.08 8.52
C THR A 11 6.64 -3.65 8.69
N LEU A 12 7.58 -4.23 7.94
CA LEU A 12 9.01 -4.08 8.21
C LEU A 12 9.73 -2.99 7.40
N GLN A 13 9.25 -2.65 6.21
CA GLN A 13 10.01 -1.82 5.26
C GLN A 13 9.25 -0.55 4.89
N ASP A 14 10.00 0.43 4.40
CA ASP A 14 9.45 1.51 3.59
C ASP A 14 9.27 0.96 2.18
N TRP A 15 8.05 1.06 1.65
CA TRP A 15 7.64 0.38 0.42
C TRP A 15 6.58 1.17 -0.33
N TYR A 16 6.46 0.90 -1.62
CA TYR A 16 5.32 1.31 -2.41
C TYR A 16 4.77 0.19 -3.30
N VAL A 17 3.48 0.29 -3.61
CA VAL A 17 2.76 -0.55 -4.57
C VAL A 17 2.00 0.35 -5.54
N GLU A 18 2.22 0.14 -6.83
CA GLU A 18 1.41 0.77 -7.87
C GLU A 18 0.10 0.02 -8.10
N CYS A 19 -1.01 0.76 -8.10
CA CYS A 19 -2.34 0.25 -8.39
C CYS A 19 -2.88 0.91 -9.66
N LYS A 20 -3.22 0.09 -10.65
CA LYS A 20 -3.81 0.49 -11.93
C LYS A 20 -5.33 0.36 -11.94
N THR A 21 -5.89 -0.42 -11.01
CA THR A 21 -7.34 -0.67 -10.93
C THR A 21 -7.90 -0.51 -9.52
N GLU A 22 -9.22 -0.28 -9.41
CA GLU A 22 -9.92 -0.26 -8.12
C GLU A 22 -9.74 -1.59 -7.36
N HIS A 23 -9.68 -2.70 -8.10
CA HIS A 23 -9.52 -4.02 -7.55
C HIS A 23 -8.13 -4.19 -6.91
N GLU A 24 -7.07 -3.83 -7.62
CA GLU A 24 -5.70 -3.85 -7.10
C GLU A 24 -5.57 -2.99 -5.83
N LEU A 25 -6.15 -1.79 -5.87
CA LEU A 25 -6.18 -0.91 -4.70
C LEU A 25 -6.92 -1.57 -3.51
N ALA A 26 -8.08 -2.17 -3.75
CA ALA A 26 -8.83 -2.85 -2.71
C ALA A 26 -8.03 -4.01 -2.08
N LEU A 27 -7.27 -4.76 -2.89
CA LEU A 27 -6.37 -5.82 -2.40
C LEU A 27 -5.30 -5.26 -1.47
N VAL A 28 -4.62 -4.18 -1.87
CA VAL A 28 -3.59 -3.52 -1.05
C VAL A 28 -4.17 -3.00 0.26
N LEU A 29 -5.33 -2.34 0.21
CA LEU A 29 -5.97 -1.79 1.42
C LEU A 29 -6.48 -2.86 2.37
N ASN A 30 -6.96 -3.99 1.86
CA ASN A 30 -7.34 -5.14 2.68
C ASN A 30 -6.10 -5.77 3.35
N ALA A 31 -4.99 -5.91 2.62
CA ALA A 31 -3.75 -6.40 3.20
C ALA A 31 -3.20 -5.45 4.29
N CYS A 32 -3.30 -4.14 4.09
CA CYS A 32 -2.95 -3.15 5.10
C CYS A 32 -3.89 -3.20 6.32
N LEU A 33 -5.19 -3.45 6.11
CA LEU A 33 -6.16 -3.63 7.18
C LEU A 33 -5.84 -4.88 8.02
N ASP A 34 -5.54 -6.00 7.35
CA ASP A 34 -5.15 -7.27 8.00
C ASP A 34 -3.82 -7.12 8.77
N ALA A 35 -2.91 -6.26 8.30
CA ALA A 35 -1.65 -5.92 8.96
C ALA A 35 -1.76 -4.82 10.04
N ASP A 36 -2.97 -4.32 10.33
CA ASP A 36 -3.23 -3.20 11.25
C ASP A 36 -2.41 -1.92 10.92
N ILE A 37 -2.24 -1.63 9.63
CA ILE A 37 -1.54 -0.45 9.14
C ILE A 37 -2.57 0.63 8.77
N PRO A 38 -2.69 1.72 9.55
CA PRO A 38 -3.64 2.79 9.25
C PRO A 38 -3.08 3.77 8.21
N TRP A 39 -3.96 4.63 7.69
CA TRP A 39 -3.58 5.83 6.95
C TRP A 39 -2.76 6.79 7.83
N PHE A 40 -1.98 7.67 7.21
CA PHE A 40 -1.22 8.71 7.92
C PHE A 40 -2.10 9.55 8.86
N SER A 41 -3.35 9.81 8.47
CA SER A 41 -4.39 10.48 9.26
C SER A 41 -4.80 9.72 10.55
N GLY A 42 -4.45 8.44 10.67
CA GLY A 42 -4.84 7.54 11.74
C GLY A 42 -6.14 6.77 11.48
N THR A 43 -6.79 6.95 10.32
CA THR A 43 -7.97 6.17 9.94
C THR A 43 -7.59 4.78 9.44
N LYS A 44 -8.50 3.81 9.59
CA LYS A 44 -8.32 2.44 9.05
C LYS A 44 -8.12 2.46 7.53
N ALA A 45 -7.24 1.59 7.01
CA ALA A 45 -6.95 1.48 5.57
C ALA A 45 -8.21 1.36 4.70
N SER A 46 -9.23 0.63 5.18
CA SER A 46 -10.51 0.45 4.51
C SER A 46 -11.34 1.71 4.29
N ARG A 47 -11.02 2.83 4.96
CA ARG A 47 -11.67 4.13 4.75
C ARG A 47 -10.93 4.93 3.68
N PHE A 48 -11.04 4.49 2.42
CA PHE A 48 -10.51 5.19 1.25
C PHE A 48 -11.63 5.89 0.47
N ALA A 49 -11.31 7.03 -0.15
CA ALA A 49 -12.28 7.84 -0.85
C ALA A 49 -12.34 7.48 -2.35
N PRO A 50 -13.46 6.99 -2.89
CA PRO A 50 -13.55 6.42 -4.24
C PRO A 50 -13.28 7.41 -5.40
N TYR A 51 -13.34 8.72 -5.16
CA TYR A 51 -13.25 9.74 -6.21
C TYR A 51 -11.84 9.97 -6.78
N LEU A 52 -10.84 9.21 -6.32
CA LEU A 52 -9.44 9.33 -6.75
C LEU A 52 -9.09 8.46 -7.98
N LEU A 53 -10.03 7.66 -8.49
CA LEU A 53 -9.78 6.56 -9.43
C LEU A 53 -9.70 6.95 -10.92
N ALA A 54 -9.37 8.21 -11.22
CA ALA A 54 -9.09 8.64 -12.59
C ALA A 54 -7.63 8.37 -13.03
N SER A 55 -6.75 7.87 -12.15
CA SER A 55 -5.30 7.81 -12.40
C SER A 55 -4.61 6.66 -11.67
N LEU A 56 -3.37 6.36 -12.05
CA LEU A 56 -2.45 5.48 -11.34
C LEU A 56 -2.33 5.94 -9.88
N ILE A 57 -2.64 5.06 -8.94
CA ILE A 57 -2.51 5.34 -7.51
C ILE A 57 -1.34 4.54 -6.97
N VAL A 58 -0.40 5.22 -6.36
CA VAL A 58 0.69 4.58 -5.62
C VAL A 58 0.33 4.61 -4.16
N ILE A 59 0.24 3.44 -3.52
CA ILE A 59 0.13 3.34 -2.07
C ILE A 59 1.53 3.12 -1.53
N SER A 60 1.95 3.96 -0.58
CA SER A 60 3.26 3.82 0.04
C SER A 60 3.16 3.86 1.56
N ARG A 61 4.09 3.18 2.21
CA ARG A 61 4.33 3.27 3.64
C ARG A 61 5.73 3.80 3.83
N GLN A 62 5.83 4.95 4.48
CA GLN A 62 7.09 5.67 4.62
C GLN A 62 7.29 6.12 6.05
N ASN A 63 8.50 5.91 6.59
CA ASN A 63 8.85 6.40 7.91
C ASN A 63 8.94 7.94 7.93
N HIS A 64 9.57 8.52 6.92
CA HIS A 64 9.86 9.96 6.87
C HIS A 64 8.61 10.83 6.68
N LEU A 65 7.72 10.44 5.77
CA LEU A 65 6.53 11.22 5.42
C LEU A 65 5.29 10.81 6.22
N PHE A 66 5.12 9.51 6.48
CA PHE A 66 3.89 8.98 7.07
C PHE A 66 4.08 8.31 8.43
N LYS A 67 5.29 8.37 9.03
CA LYS A 67 5.59 7.76 10.33
C LYS A 67 5.19 6.27 10.37
N ARG A 68 5.55 5.52 9.31
CA ARG A 68 5.23 4.08 9.10
C ARG A 68 3.73 3.79 8.94
N ARG A 69 2.95 4.76 8.49
CA ARG A 69 1.55 4.61 8.07
C ARG A 69 1.48 4.69 6.55
N ILE A 70 0.33 4.35 5.97
CA ILE A 70 0.14 4.45 4.52
C ILE A 70 -0.29 5.85 4.07
N GLY A 71 0.17 6.23 2.88
CA GLY A 71 -0.27 7.40 2.11
C GLY A 71 -0.51 7.02 0.65
N PHE A 72 -1.01 7.97 -0.14
CA PHE A 72 -1.18 7.77 -1.58
C PHE A 72 -0.56 8.91 -2.39
N ALA A 73 -0.08 8.60 -3.59
CA ALA A 73 0.42 9.55 -4.57
C ALA A 73 -0.10 9.21 -5.98
N TYR A 74 -0.06 10.18 -6.88
CA TYR A 74 -0.46 10.01 -8.30
C TYR A 74 0.72 9.72 -9.23
N CYS A 75 1.93 9.56 -8.69
CA CYS A 75 3.13 9.29 -9.46
C CYS A 75 3.93 8.16 -8.82
N ALA A 76 4.50 7.31 -9.68
CA ALA A 76 5.45 6.22 -9.39
C ALA A 76 6.68 6.67 -8.57
N SER A 77 6.96 7.97 -8.55
CA SER A 77 7.97 8.56 -7.69
C SER A 77 7.28 9.18 -6.47
N PRO A 78 6.97 8.41 -5.40
CA PRO A 78 6.68 8.97 -4.10
C PRO A 78 7.99 9.56 -3.54
N CYS A 79 8.38 10.70 -4.09
CA CYS A 79 9.40 11.59 -3.54
C CYS A 79 10.82 11.01 -3.42
N GLU A 80 11.43 10.32 -4.41
CA GLU A 80 12.87 9.94 -4.40
C GLU A 80 13.44 9.31 -3.09
N CYS A 81 12.59 8.86 -2.18
CA CYS A 81 13.01 8.24 -0.92
C CYS A 81 13.29 6.76 -1.17
N GLU A 82 14.08 6.14 -0.30
CA GLU A 82 14.56 4.75 -0.32
C GLU A 82 13.46 3.65 -0.31
N ASP A 83 12.24 3.98 -0.68
CA ASP A 83 11.11 3.06 -0.76
C ASP A 83 11.40 1.95 -1.76
N ILE A 84 11.18 0.72 -1.32
CA ILE A 84 11.33 -0.45 -2.17
C ILE A 84 10.02 -0.63 -2.96
N ASP A 85 10.13 -0.68 -4.28
CA ASP A 85 9.04 -1.14 -5.12
C ASP A 85 8.76 -2.62 -4.80
N ILE A 86 7.57 -2.90 -4.28
CA ILE A 86 7.12 -4.27 -4.01
C ILE A 86 5.93 -4.66 -4.89
N THR A 87 5.62 -3.88 -5.94
CA THR A 87 4.41 -4.06 -6.77
C THR A 87 4.31 -5.47 -7.33
N ASP A 88 5.31 -5.92 -8.10
CA ASP A 88 5.28 -7.24 -8.73
C ASP A 88 5.26 -8.35 -7.67
N TRP A 89 6.13 -8.25 -6.66
CA TRP A 89 6.21 -9.22 -5.58
C TRP A 89 4.88 -9.37 -4.83
N PHE A 90 4.21 -8.25 -4.52
CA PHE A 90 2.96 -8.25 -3.77
C PHE A 90 1.84 -8.97 -4.54
N PHE A 91 1.69 -8.68 -5.83
CA PHE A 91 0.66 -9.31 -6.65
C PHE A 91 1.00 -10.76 -7.02
N GLU A 92 2.27 -11.12 -7.15
CA GLU A 92 2.69 -12.52 -7.32
C GLU A 92 2.41 -13.35 -6.07
N GLU A 93 2.71 -12.81 -4.89
CA GLU A 93 2.47 -13.52 -3.63
C GLU A 93 0.97 -13.71 -3.37
N LEU A 94 0.15 -12.69 -3.67
CA LEU A 94 -1.31 -12.79 -3.58
C LEU A 94 -1.91 -13.85 -4.50
N ARG A 95 -1.30 -14.12 -5.66
CA ARG A 95 -1.76 -15.17 -6.60
C ARG A 95 -1.30 -16.57 -6.21
N SER A 96 -0.29 -16.66 -5.37
CA SER A 96 0.31 -17.91 -4.91
C SER A 96 -0.38 -18.47 -3.64
N GLU A 97 -1.30 -17.69 -3.06
CA GLU A 97 -2.29 -18.12 -2.05
C GLU A 97 -3.46 -18.89 -2.69
#